data_AF-A0A034V800-F1
#
_entry.id   AF-A0A034V800-F1
#
_cell.length_a   1.000
_cell.length_b   1.000
_cell.length_c   1.000
_cell.angle_alpha   90.00
_cell.angle_beta   90.00
_cell.angle_gamma   90.00
#
_symmetry.space_group_name_H-M   'P 1'
#
loop_
_entity.id
_entity.type
_entity.pdbx_description
1 polymer ?
#
loop_
_entity_poly.entity_id
_entity_poly.type
_entity_poly.pdbx_seq_one_letter_code
_entity_poly.pdbx_strand_id
1 'polypeptide(L)'
;MDAQIPTQAPAQAVPAEAQPAPSNPNTNIGAAAAAVNYVTTTATSSVAAQTATSTNSVPNSVANVVTIPVPIVQNEENYTYVTVKGSLHDRSCAVFGLNDTEIQALSKRFGNGLKGAVNGVMVTIPPMDMVNTLAQLSYKVICSCGEAEISWTMQREI
;
A
#
# COMPACT_ATOMS: atom_id res chain seq x y z
N MET A 1 51.48 -56.83 -23.08
CA MET A 1 51.19 -55.44 -22.66
C MET A 1 49.69 -55.31 -22.80
N ASP A 2 48.99 -55.87 -21.82
CA ASP A 2 47.56 -56.15 -21.88
C ASP A 2 46.81 -55.01 -21.19
N ALA A 3 46.02 -54.28 -21.98
CA ALA A 3 45.22 -53.16 -21.53
C ALA A 3 43.96 -53.67 -20.82
N GLN A 4 43.90 -53.46 -19.51
CA GLN A 4 42.76 -53.82 -18.67
C GLN A 4 41.67 -52.76 -18.77
N ILE A 5 40.50 -53.16 -19.28
CA ILE A 5 39.28 -52.34 -19.39
C ILE A 5 38.61 -52.31 -18.00
N PRO A 6 38.20 -51.15 -17.46
CA PRO A 6 37.48 -51.13 -16.20
C PRO A 6 36.02 -51.56 -16.39
N THR A 7 35.63 -52.61 -15.66
CA THR A 7 34.26 -53.13 -15.55
C THR A 7 33.34 -52.10 -14.91
N GLN A 8 32.27 -51.70 -15.62
CA GLN A 8 31.23 -50.80 -15.14
C GLN A 8 30.24 -51.55 -14.23
N ALA A 9 29.95 -50.99 -13.06
CA ALA A 9 28.97 -51.52 -12.10
C ALA A 9 27.52 -51.42 -12.65
N PRO A 10 26.59 -52.31 -12.25
CA PRO A 10 25.22 -52.28 -12.74
C PRO A 10 24.47 -51.03 -12.23
N ALA A 11 23.73 -50.39 -13.12
CA ALA A 11 22.88 -49.24 -12.83
C ALA A 11 21.81 -49.60 -11.78
N GLN A 12 21.77 -48.84 -10.68
CA GLN A 12 20.66 -48.88 -9.73
C GLN A 12 19.38 -48.32 -10.39
N ALA A 13 18.29 -49.08 -10.30
CA ALA A 13 16.97 -48.61 -10.67
C ALA A 13 16.50 -47.54 -9.66
N VAL A 14 16.25 -46.33 -10.16
CA VAL A 14 15.58 -45.26 -9.41
C VAL A 14 14.10 -45.64 -9.18
N PRO A 15 13.59 -45.64 -7.93
CA PRO A 15 12.15 -45.76 -7.68
C PRO A 15 11.43 -44.50 -8.16
N ALA A 16 10.30 -44.69 -8.84
CA ALA A 16 9.44 -43.61 -9.33
C ALA A 16 9.01 -42.67 -8.19
N GLU A 17 9.35 -41.39 -8.34
CA GLU A 17 8.87 -40.32 -7.48
C GLU A 17 7.36 -40.13 -7.71
N ALA A 18 6.57 -40.25 -6.64
CA ALA A 18 5.13 -40.07 -6.69
C ALA A 18 4.81 -38.59 -6.97
N GLN A 19 4.23 -38.33 -8.14
CA GLN A 19 3.75 -37.01 -8.55
C GLN A 19 2.65 -36.51 -7.58
N PRO A 20 2.81 -35.35 -6.92
CA PRO A 20 1.70 -34.77 -6.17
C PRO A 20 0.60 -34.31 -7.13
N ALA A 21 -0.65 -34.60 -6.76
CA ALA A 21 -1.85 -34.24 -7.53
C ALA A 21 -1.92 -32.73 -7.83
N PRO A 22 -2.49 -32.31 -8.97
CA PRO A 22 -2.72 -30.89 -9.23
C PRO A 22 -3.77 -30.35 -8.25
N SER A 23 -3.36 -29.46 -7.36
CA SER A 23 -4.26 -28.65 -6.53
C SER A 23 -4.92 -27.58 -7.42
N ASN A 24 -6.22 -27.72 -7.63
CA ASN A 24 -7.09 -26.73 -8.29
C ASN A 24 -7.43 -25.62 -7.28
N PRO A 25 -7.05 -24.35 -7.47
CA PRO A 25 -7.35 -23.28 -6.52
C PRO A 25 -8.66 -22.51 -6.81
N ASN A 26 -9.55 -23.00 -7.69
CA ASN A 26 -10.86 -22.36 -7.86
C ASN A 26 -11.82 -22.66 -6.69
N THR A 27 -11.49 -22.11 -5.52
CA THR A 27 -12.43 -21.89 -4.43
C THR A 27 -12.95 -20.47 -4.55
N ASN A 28 -14.17 -20.35 -5.02
CA ASN A 28 -14.94 -19.11 -5.06
C ASN A 28 -15.14 -18.61 -3.62
N ILE A 29 -14.32 -17.64 -3.17
CA ILE A 29 -14.60 -16.89 -1.95
C ILE A 29 -15.56 -15.77 -2.33
N GLY A 30 -16.84 -16.01 -2.06
CA GLY A 30 -17.88 -15.01 -2.18
C GLY A 30 -17.54 -13.76 -1.37
N ALA A 31 -17.62 -12.61 -2.03
CA ALA A 31 -17.55 -11.31 -1.40
C ALA A 31 -18.74 -11.15 -0.43
N ALA A 32 -18.47 -11.15 0.88
CA ALA A 32 -19.38 -10.62 1.88
C ALA A 32 -18.78 -9.32 2.41
N ALA A 33 -19.11 -8.20 1.75
CA ALA A 33 -18.84 -6.88 2.26
C ALA A 33 -19.76 -6.63 3.47
N ALA A 34 -19.21 -6.71 4.69
CA ALA A 34 -19.89 -6.25 5.89
C ALA A 34 -19.92 -4.72 5.86
N ALA A 35 -21.07 -4.14 5.50
CA ALA A 35 -21.32 -2.71 5.59
C ALA A 35 -21.41 -2.29 7.08
N VAL A 36 -20.49 -1.44 7.52
CA VAL A 36 -20.60 -0.74 8.80
C VAL A 36 -21.31 0.58 8.55
N ASN A 37 -22.56 0.68 9.00
CA ASN A 37 -23.39 1.89 8.93
C ASN A 37 -22.95 2.89 10.00
N TYR A 38 -22.53 4.09 9.60
CA TYR A 38 -22.45 5.24 10.51
C TYR A 38 -23.70 6.10 10.33
N VAL A 39 -24.47 6.26 11.41
CA VAL A 39 -25.66 7.13 11.46
C VAL A 39 -25.19 8.58 11.56
N THR A 40 -25.55 9.41 10.59
CA THR A 40 -25.37 10.88 10.66
C THR A 40 -26.71 11.52 11.00
N THR A 41 -26.82 12.07 12.21
CA THR A 41 -27.95 12.90 12.64
C THR A 41 -27.88 14.27 11.97
N THR A 42 -28.85 14.56 11.10
CA THR A 42 -29.06 15.88 10.49
C THR A 42 -29.69 16.85 11.48
N ALA A 43 -28.99 17.93 11.81
CA ALA A 43 -29.58 19.10 12.45
C ALA A 43 -30.10 20.07 11.37
N THR A 44 -31.41 20.29 11.38
CA THR A 44 -32.15 21.27 10.57
C THR A 44 -31.83 22.71 11.00
N SER A 45 -31.67 23.63 10.04
CA SER A 45 -32.04 25.03 10.21
C SER A 45 -32.43 25.66 8.87
N SER A 46 -33.63 26.22 8.87
CA SER A 46 -34.32 27.09 7.88
C SER A 46 -33.47 28.30 7.45
N VAL A 47 -33.73 29.08 6.39
CA VAL A 47 -34.95 29.86 6.07
C VAL A 47 -34.83 30.43 4.62
N ALA A 48 -35.99 30.63 3.98
CA ALA A 48 -36.39 31.70 3.06
C ALA A 48 -36.17 31.55 1.54
N ALA A 49 -37.31 31.44 0.86
CA ALA A 49 -37.52 31.65 -0.56
C ALA A 49 -37.22 33.10 -0.97
N GLN A 50 -36.57 33.31 -2.12
CA GLN A 50 -36.66 34.57 -2.87
C GLN A 50 -36.78 34.29 -4.38
N THR A 51 -38.02 34.44 -4.81
CA THR A 51 -38.53 35.09 -6.03
C THR A 51 -37.70 35.06 -7.32
N ALA A 52 -38.29 34.42 -8.33
CA ALA A 52 -37.89 34.48 -9.72
C ALA A 52 -38.05 35.90 -10.30
N THR A 53 -37.06 36.34 -11.08
CA THR A 53 -37.20 37.40 -12.08
C THR A 53 -36.70 36.89 -13.42
N SER A 54 -37.65 36.58 -14.30
CA SER A 54 -37.45 36.23 -15.70
C SER A 54 -37.11 37.48 -16.52
N THR A 55 -36.07 37.44 -17.36
CA THR A 55 -36.06 38.16 -18.65
C THR A 55 -35.14 37.50 -19.69
N ASN A 56 -35.75 37.11 -20.81
CA ASN A 56 -35.28 37.07 -22.20
C ASN A 56 -33.97 36.35 -22.64
N SER A 57 -34.18 35.14 -23.18
CA SER A 57 -33.90 34.70 -24.57
C SER A 57 -32.51 34.90 -25.20
N VAL A 58 -31.74 33.81 -25.39
CA VAL A 58 -31.17 33.25 -26.66
C VAL A 58 -30.74 31.78 -26.39
N PRO A 59 -31.10 30.76 -27.20
CA PRO A 59 -30.66 29.38 -26.95
C PRO A 59 -29.29 29.13 -27.60
N ASN A 60 -28.22 29.53 -26.93
CA ASN A 60 -26.90 28.97 -27.23
C ASN A 60 -26.68 27.82 -26.25
N SER A 61 -26.54 26.60 -26.77
CA SER A 61 -26.16 25.41 -26.00
C SER A 61 -24.73 25.58 -25.46
N VAL A 62 -24.59 26.36 -24.40
CA VAL A 62 -23.39 26.39 -23.58
C VAL A 62 -23.44 25.16 -22.69
N ALA A 63 -22.51 24.23 -22.93
CA ALA A 63 -22.25 23.14 -22.02
C ALA A 63 -22.16 23.71 -20.60
N ASN A 64 -23.05 23.26 -19.71
CA ASN A 64 -23.07 23.70 -18.32
C ASN A 64 -21.83 23.13 -17.63
N VAL A 65 -20.69 23.81 -17.78
CA VAL A 65 -19.48 23.51 -17.03
C VAL A 65 -19.75 23.95 -15.60
N VAL A 66 -20.26 23.00 -14.82
CA VAL A 66 -20.38 23.14 -13.37
C VAL A 66 -18.96 23.05 -12.82
N THR A 67 -18.30 24.20 -12.68
CA THR A 67 -17.04 24.30 -11.94
C THR A 67 -17.38 24.13 -10.47
N ILE A 68 -17.33 22.90 -9.98
CA ILE A 68 -17.35 22.64 -8.53
C ILE A 68 -15.99 23.10 -8.02
N PRO A 69 -15.91 24.14 -7.16
CA PRO A 69 -14.68 24.40 -6.44
C PRO A 69 -14.42 23.16 -5.59
N VAL A 70 -13.43 22.35 -5.98
CA VAL A 70 -12.94 21.30 -5.09
C VAL A 70 -12.52 22.02 -3.82
N PRO A 71 -13.06 21.67 -2.64
CA PRO A 71 -12.51 22.15 -1.40
C PRO A 71 -11.09 21.57 -1.34
N ILE A 72 -10.12 22.31 -1.84
CA ILE A 72 -8.73 22.14 -1.46
C ILE A 72 -8.74 22.48 0.02
N VAL A 73 -8.90 21.45 0.84
CA VAL A 73 -8.57 21.50 2.26
C VAL A 73 -7.06 21.71 2.31
N GLN A 74 -6.63 22.94 2.07
CA GLN A 74 -5.29 23.44 2.37
C GLN A 74 -5.23 23.54 3.90
N ASN A 75 -5.08 22.40 4.56
CA ASN A 75 -4.55 22.40 5.91
C ASN A 75 -3.03 22.58 5.75
N GLU A 76 -2.62 23.78 5.38
CA GLU A 76 -1.25 24.12 4.96
C GLU A 76 -0.25 24.24 6.13
N GLU A 77 -0.52 23.59 7.26
CA GLU A 77 0.35 23.73 8.42
C GLU A 77 0.88 22.35 8.86
N ASN A 78 2.06 22.07 8.31
CA ASN A 78 3.09 21.16 8.80
C ASN A 78 2.77 19.64 8.71
N TYR A 79 2.94 19.05 7.52
CA TYR A 79 2.93 17.60 7.34
C TYR A 79 4.33 17.06 7.01
N THR A 80 4.73 15.97 7.68
CA THR A 80 5.88 15.14 7.28
C THR A 80 5.38 13.98 6.44
N TYR A 81 6.03 13.73 5.31
CA TYR A 81 5.73 12.60 4.43
C TYR A 81 6.85 11.58 4.46
N VAL A 82 6.47 10.31 4.51
CA VAL A 82 7.38 9.17 4.39
C VAL A 82 6.84 8.21 3.35
N THR A 83 7.74 7.47 2.72
CA THR A 83 7.36 6.41 1.78
C THR A 83 7.93 5.10 2.27
N VAL A 84 7.08 4.07 2.40
CA VAL A 84 7.49 2.70 2.62
C VAL A 84 7.34 1.96 1.31
N LYS A 85 8.35 1.21 0.90
CA LYS A 85 8.35 0.40 -0.32
C LYS A 85 8.76 -1.03 0.02
N GLY A 86 8.02 -2.02 -0.47
CA GLY A 86 8.38 -3.42 -0.28
C GLY A 86 7.34 -4.39 -0.85
N SER A 87 7.63 -5.69 -0.78
CA SER A 87 6.72 -6.74 -1.26
C SER A 87 6.06 -7.47 -0.09
N LEU A 88 4.78 -7.82 -0.22
CA LEU A 88 4.10 -8.67 0.76
C LEU A 88 4.68 -10.10 0.83
N HIS A 89 5.43 -10.50 -0.21
CA HIS A 89 6.09 -11.79 -0.29
C HIS A 89 7.52 -11.78 0.27
N ASP A 90 8.06 -10.60 0.58
CA ASP A 90 9.42 -10.42 1.08
C ASP A 90 9.41 -9.97 2.55
N ARG A 91 10.51 -10.26 3.25
CA ARG A 91 10.77 -9.81 4.63
C ARG A 91 11.75 -8.64 4.66
N SER A 92 11.75 -7.84 3.60
CA SER A 92 12.52 -6.61 3.53
C SER A 92 11.66 -5.47 2.98
N CYS A 93 11.89 -4.27 3.49
CA CYS A 93 11.26 -3.05 3.01
C CYS A 93 12.26 -1.89 3.06
N ALA A 94 12.08 -0.91 2.18
CA ALA A 94 12.81 0.34 2.20
C ALA A 94 11.90 1.48 2.65
N VAL A 95 12.42 2.36 3.49
CA VAL A 95 11.71 3.54 3.98
C VAL A 95 12.48 4.80 3.61
N PHE A 96 11.77 5.79 3.10
CA PHE A 96 12.31 7.05 2.61
C PHE A 96 11.63 8.23 3.29
N GLY A 97 12.36 9.33 3.49
CA GLY A 97 11.83 10.57 4.08
C GLY A 97 11.81 10.62 5.61
N LEU A 98 12.43 9.66 6.30
CA LEU A 98 12.59 9.71 7.76
C LEU A 98 13.68 10.72 8.15
N ASN A 99 13.47 11.44 9.26
CA ASN A 99 14.49 12.29 9.87
C ASN A 99 15.54 11.47 10.64
N ASP A 100 16.71 12.04 10.92
CA ASP A 100 17.80 11.36 11.64
C ASP A 100 17.36 10.80 13.00
N THR A 101 16.57 11.56 13.76
CA THR A 101 16.04 11.11 15.05
C THR A 101 15.14 9.88 14.91
N GLU A 102 14.37 9.82 13.83
CA GLU A 102 13.46 8.69 13.55
C GLU A 102 14.25 7.48 13.09
N ILE A 103 15.27 7.66 12.26
CA ILE A 103 16.19 6.58 11.86
C ILE A 103 16.88 5.99 13.10
N GLN A 104 17.30 6.84 14.06
CA GLN A 104 17.89 6.39 15.33
C GLN A 104 16.87 5.68 16.24
N ALA A 105 15.62 6.15 16.29
CA ALA A 105 14.57 5.45 17.05
C ALA A 105 14.24 4.09 16.41
N LEU A 106 14.20 4.04 15.08
CA LEU A 106 13.96 2.84 14.29
C LEU A 106 15.10 1.83 14.48
N SER A 107 16.35 2.30 14.47
CA SER A 107 17.53 1.45 14.72
C SER A 107 17.51 0.84 16.11
N LYS A 108 17.06 1.59 17.12
CA LYS A 108 16.88 1.06 18.48
C LYS A 108 15.75 0.01 18.55
N ARG A 109 14.66 0.20 17.79
CA ARG A 109 13.51 -0.70 17.77
C ARG A 109 13.79 -2.02 17.05
N PHE A 110 14.50 -1.96 15.93
CA PHE A 110 14.77 -3.12 15.07
C PHE A 110 16.21 -3.64 15.16
N GLY A 111 17.02 -3.07 16.04
CA GLY A 111 18.42 -3.45 16.25
C GLY A 111 19.28 -3.26 14.99
N ASN A 112 20.17 -4.20 14.72
CA ASN A 112 21.08 -4.19 13.57
C ASN A 112 20.39 -4.46 12.22
N GLY A 113 19.06 -4.50 12.16
CA GLY A 113 18.29 -4.78 10.94
C GLY A 113 18.20 -3.63 9.94
N LEU A 114 18.78 -2.46 10.24
CA LEU A 114 18.77 -1.29 9.36
C LEU A 114 20.06 -1.22 8.55
N LYS A 115 19.92 -1.24 7.23
CA LYS A 115 21.00 -1.01 6.27
C LYS A 115 20.71 0.29 5.52
N GLY A 116 21.68 1.20 5.45
CA GLY A 116 21.54 2.42 4.66
C GLY A 116 21.22 2.10 3.20
N ALA A 117 20.26 2.83 2.64
CA ALA A 117 19.92 2.79 1.22
C ALA A 117 20.07 4.20 0.63
N VAL A 118 20.13 4.32 -0.70
CA VAL A 118 20.21 5.65 -1.34
C VAL A 118 18.92 6.40 -1.04
N ASN A 119 19.03 7.55 -0.36
CA ASN A 119 17.92 8.41 0.09
C ASN A 119 16.95 7.76 1.09
N GLY A 120 17.33 6.65 1.73
CA GLY A 120 16.45 5.95 2.67
C GLY A 120 17.16 4.89 3.49
N VAL A 121 16.36 4.02 4.10
CA VAL A 121 16.85 2.92 4.94
C VAL A 121 16.15 1.64 4.55
N MET A 122 16.92 0.60 4.31
CA MET A 122 16.41 -0.75 4.10
C MET A 122 16.34 -1.45 5.46
N VAL A 123 15.21 -2.08 5.74
CA VAL A 123 14.91 -2.75 7.01
C VAL A 123 14.49 -4.17 6.72
N THR A 124 15.11 -5.13 7.38
CA THR A 124 14.80 -6.56 7.24
C THR A 124 13.58 -6.95 8.08
N ILE A 125 12.44 -6.33 7.81
CA ILE A 125 11.14 -6.69 8.38
C ILE A 125 10.07 -6.74 7.29
N PRO A 126 8.95 -7.47 7.50
CA PRO A 126 7.81 -7.43 6.61
C PRO A 126 7.27 -6.00 6.44
N PRO A 127 6.87 -5.57 5.23
CA PRO A 127 6.40 -4.19 4.99
C PRO A 127 5.19 -3.81 5.85
N MET A 128 4.31 -4.76 6.16
CA MET A 128 3.15 -4.52 7.02
C MET A 128 3.56 -4.15 8.46
N ASP A 129 4.60 -4.78 9.00
CA ASP A 129 5.10 -4.46 10.34
C ASP A 129 5.72 -3.06 10.37
N MET A 130 6.36 -2.65 9.27
CA MET A 130 6.87 -1.29 9.10
C MET A 130 5.74 -0.26 9.05
N VAL A 131 4.72 -0.47 8.21
CA VAL A 131 3.56 0.42 8.10
C VAL A 131 2.84 0.54 9.44
N ASN A 132 2.63 -0.57 10.15
CA ASN A 132 2.04 -0.56 11.50
C ASN A 132 2.90 0.18 12.52
N THR A 133 4.22 0.04 12.43
CA THR A 133 5.17 0.74 13.30
C THR A 133 5.12 2.25 13.06
N LEU A 134 5.10 2.70 11.80
CA LEU A 134 4.96 4.12 11.47
C LEU A 134 3.58 4.66 11.87
N ALA A 135 2.53 3.83 11.80
CA ALA A 135 1.20 4.20 12.29
C ALA A 135 1.17 4.49 13.80
N GLN A 136 1.97 3.79 14.60
CA GLN A 136 2.16 4.08 16.02
C GLN A 136 2.88 5.43 16.27
N LEU A 137 3.60 5.94 15.27
CA LEU A 137 4.26 7.25 15.28
C LEU A 137 3.38 8.35 14.65
N SER A 138 2.06 8.10 14.56
CA SER A 138 1.05 9.02 14.00
C SER A 138 1.11 9.22 12.48
N TYR A 139 1.86 8.38 11.75
CA TYR A 139 1.79 8.38 10.29
C TYR A 139 0.53 7.66 9.80
N LYS A 140 -0.24 8.30 8.93
CA LYS A 140 -1.43 7.74 8.29
C LYS A 140 -1.12 7.43 6.83
N VAL A 141 -1.51 6.25 6.34
CA VAL A 141 -1.42 5.94 4.90
C VAL A 141 -2.37 6.85 4.14
N ILE A 142 -1.86 7.53 3.11
CA ILE A 142 -2.67 8.40 2.23
C ILE A 142 -2.84 7.83 0.83
N CYS A 143 -1.86 7.06 0.36
CA CYS A 143 -1.98 6.35 -0.89
C CYS A 143 -1.12 5.09 -0.87
N SER A 144 -1.52 4.12 -1.69
CA SER A 144 -0.77 2.91 -1.97
C SER A 144 -0.76 2.67 -3.46
N CYS A 145 0.39 2.30 -4.03
CA CYS A 145 0.54 2.01 -5.45
C CYS A 145 1.54 0.88 -5.67
N GLY A 146 1.29 0.01 -6.65
CA GLY A 146 2.16 -1.10 -7.02
C GLY A 146 1.46 -2.46 -6.99
N GLU A 147 2.12 -3.46 -7.56
CA GLU A 147 1.60 -4.84 -7.68
C GLU A 147 2.53 -5.83 -6.97
N ALA A 148 3.67 -6.18 -7.59
CA ALA A 148 4.65 -7.07 -6.99
C ALA A 148 5.42 -6.39 -5.83
N GLU A 149 5.72 -5.11 -6.01
CA GLU A 149 6.31 -4.24 -5.00
C GLU A 149 5.37 -3.06 -4.81
N ILE A 150 4.98 -2.81 -3.55
CA ILE A 150 3.97 -1.82 -3.19
C ILE A 150 4.70 -0.67 -2.50
N SER A 151 4.28 0.54 -2.84
CA SER A 151 4.71 1.78 -2.21
C SER A 151 3.54 2.38 -1.45
N TRP A 152 3.72 2.65 -0.17
CA TRP A 152 2.78 3.34 0.70
C TRP A 152 3.33 4.71 1.02
N THR A 153 2.63 5.76 0.61
CA THR A 153 2.92 7.11 1.10
C THR A 153 2.13 7.32 2.38
N MET A 154 2.84 7.75 3.42
CA MET A 154 2.24 8.04 4.72
C MET A 154 2.52 9.49 5.11
N GLN A 155 1.58 10.10 5.82
CA GLN A 155 1.68 11.48 6.29
C GLN A 155 1.49 11.56 7.80
N ARG A 156 2.25 12.43 8.46
CA ARG A 156 2.11 12.77 9.88
C ARG A 156 1.93 14.28 10.01
N GLU A 157 0.98 14.71 10.84
CA GLU A 157 0.85 16.09 11.29
C GLU A 157 1.94 16.41 12.32
N ILE A 158 2.57 17.57 12.21
CA ILE A 158 3.76 17.98 12.99
C ILE A 158 3.39 19.03 14.04
#